data_AF-A0A1B0CDY2-F1
#
_entry.id   AF-A0A1B0CDY2-F1
#
_cell.length_a   1.000
_cell.length_b   1.000
_cell.length_c   1.000
_cell.angle_alpha   90.00
_cell.angle_beta   90.00
_cell.angle_gamma   90.00
#
_symmetry.space_group_name_H-M   'P 1'
#
loop_
_entity.id
_entity.type
_entity.pdbx_description
1 polymer ?
#
loop_
_entity_poly.entity_id
_entity_poly.type
_entity_poly.pdbx_seq_one_letter_code
_entity_poly.pdbx_strand_id
1 'polypeptide(L)'
;MRNVTCTNGRIVSPSECSGITPKPVSVKYCEGRSHCSWKLTKAKNCTCGGYMKRRSICMDTLRNMRSNSCPHSDRPPIKHRCQPPPNCSCRSIQHHTGTRSDGEYMVNVRGREVSIYCHRMNTTTPREYLTLKMGSTENYSMYYEKRSKDRSQCPDSIHHMFTDETIPSGVTRYSKVRLNLHTLQVINDDFAFTHTSGHTQPFASAGDCFSITGRCPKGVFSVNLEGTGFRIRPTTQWETKGQNSAIIFHQNLEPPYFKVIARCGGYCGNCFSSKNQTLSLDVL
;
A
#
# COMPACT_ATOMS: atom_id res chain seq x y z
N MET A 1 -47.23 -28.03 7.05
CA MET A 1 -47.02 -29.18 7.95
C MET A 1 -45.69 -29.82 7.63
N ARG A 2 -44.95 -30.30 8.64
CA ARG A 2 -43.71 -31.07 8.45
C ARG A 2 -44.00 -32.54 8.76
N ASN A 3 -43.52 -33.44 7.92
CA ASN A 3 -43.55 -34.86 8.23
C ASN A 3 -42.33 -35.18 9.10
N VAL A 4 -42.55 -35.68 10.32
CA VAL A 4 -41.49 -35.93 11.31
C VAL A 4 -41.43 -37.42 11.56
N THR A 5 -40.34 -38.05 11.16
CA THR A 5 -40.09 -39.50 11.30
C THR A 5 -38.95 -39.76 12.26
N CYS A 6 -39.06 -40.81 13.07
CA CYS A 6 -37.97 -41.28 13.93
C CYS A 6 -36.95 -42.05 13.08
N THR A 7 -35.65 -41.74 13.22
CA THR A 7 -34.61 -42.40 12.43
C THR A 7 -33.33 -42.66 13.24
N ASN A 8 -32.73 -43.83 13.08
CA ASN A 8 -31.39 -44.19 13.58
C ASN A 8 -30.36 -44.40 12.45
N GLY A 9 -30.64 -43.84 11.26
CA GLY A 9 -30.00 -44.21 9.98
C GLY A 9 -30.95 -44.95 9.03
N ARG A 10 -32.06 -45.50 9.56
CA ARG A 10 -33.25 -45.97 8.82
C ARG A 10 -34.52 -45.46 9.51
N ILE A 11 -35.65 -45.44 8.80
CA ILE A 11 -36.94 -45.05 9.39
C ILE A 11 -37.37 -46.16 10.36
N VAL A 12 -37.56 -45.81 11.62
CA VAL A 12 -37.90 -46.73 12.71
C VAL A 12 -39.19 -46.31 13.43
N SER A 13 -39.65 -47.15 14.35
CA SER A 13 -40.90 -46.89 15.07
C SER A 13 -40.82 -45.58 15.88
N PRO A 14 -41.89 -44.75 15.88
CA PRO A 14 -41.92 -43.52 16.68
C PRO A 14 -41.67 -43.72 18.17
N SER A 15 -41.99 -44.91 18.71
CA SER A 15 -41.79 -45.26 20.11
C SER A 15 -40.32 -45.34 20.52
N GLU A 16 -39.41 -45.59 19.57
CA GLU A 16 -37.97 -45.69 19.84
C GLU A 16 -37.32 -44.32 20.08
N CYS A 17 -37.92 -43.24 19.57
CA CYS A 17 -37.48 -41.87 19.85
C CYS A 17 -38.13 -41.30 21.12
N SER A 18 -39.12 -41.97 21.71
CA SER A 18 -39.85 -41.50 22.87
C SER A 18 -38.94 -41.43 24.10
N GLY A 19 -38.70 -40.22 24.62
CA GLY A 19 -37.88 -39.99 25.81
C GLY A 19 -36.41 -39.68 25.55
N ILE A 20 -35.93 -39.81 24.30
CA ILE A 20 -34.52 -39.50 23.95
C ILE A 20 -34.37 -38.01 23.61
N THR A 21 -35.23 -37.47 22.75
CA THR A 21 -35.25 -36.04 22.41
C THR A 21 -36.69 -35.53 22.25
N PRO A 22 -36.97 -34.25 22.56
CA PRO A 22 -38.29 -33.67 22.33
C PRO A 22 -38.64 -33.75 20.84
N LYS A 23 -39.81 -34.33 20.53
CA LYS A 23 -40.31 -34.38 19.15
C LYS A 23 -40.40 -32.95 18.59
N PRO A 24 -39.79 -32.65 17.43
CA PRO A 24 -39.95 -31.36 16.78
C PRO A 24 -41.42 -31.09 16.49
N VAL A 25 -41.87 -29.86 16.73
CA VAL A 25 -43.25 -29.43 16.46
C VAL A 25 -43.63 -29.72 15.00
N SER A 26 -44.69 -30.51 14.81
CA SER A 26 -45.22 -30.94 13.49
C SER A 26 -45.77 -29.77 12.66
N VAL A 27 -46.13 -28.69 13.35
CA VAL A 27 -46.57 -27.44 12.77
C VAL A 27 -45.50 -26.38 13.03
N LYS A 28 -44.83 -25.95 11.95
CA LYS A 28 -44.13 -24.67 11.93
C LYS A 28 -45.01 -23.72 11.15
N TYR A 29 -45.34 -22.56 11.73
CA TYR A 29 -46.01 -21.50 10.97
C TYR A 29 -45.20 -21.22 9.71
N CYS A 30 -45.85 -21.30 8.55
CA CYS A 30 -45.26 -20.84 7.31
C CYS A 30 -45.04 -19.33 7.45
N GLU A 31 -43.82 -18.85 7.23
CA GLU A 31 -43.58 -17.42 7.09
C GLU A 31 -44.37 -16.95 5.86
N GLY A 32 -45.39 -16.13 6.08
CA GLY A 32 -46.06 -15.44 4.98
C GLY A 32 -45.02 -14.55 4.29
N ARG A 33 -44.83 -14.74 2.98
CA ARG A 33 -43.93 -13.89 2.17
C ARG A 33 -44.35 -12.41 2.18
N SER A 34 -45.58 -12.12 2.60
CA SER A 34 -46.18 -10.78 2.60
C SER A 34 -45.58 -9.81 3.62
N HIS A 35 -44.91 -10.29 4.68
CA HIS A 35 -44.42 -9.44 5.78
C HIS A 35 -42.89 -9.50 5.97
N CYS A 36 -42.15 -9.87 4.93
CA CYS A 36 -40.70 -9.93 4.96
C CYS A 36 -40.10 -8.75 4.18
N SER A 37 -39.19 -7.99 4.81
CA SER A 37 -38.53 -6.85 4.17
C SER A 37 -37.03 -6.82 4.43
N TRP A 38 -36.27 -6.28 3.48
CA TRP A 38 -34.84 -6.05 3.64
C TRP A 38 -34.58 -4.84 4.52
N LYS A 39 -33.83 -5.04 5.60
CA LYS A 39 -33.35 -3.98 6.47
C LYS A 39 -31.84 -3.83 6.33
N LEU A 40 -31.37 -2.61 6.16
CA LEU A 40 -29.94 -2.31 6.13
C LEU A 40 -29.38 -2.19 7.55
N THR A 41 -28.19 -2.74 7.78
CA THR A 41 -27.46 -2.54 9.04
C THR A 41 -27.05 -1.09 9.24
N LYS A 42 -26.60 -0.76 10.47
CA LYS A 42 -25.92 0.51 10.77
C LYS A 42 -24.80 0.74 9.76
N ALA A 43 -24.72 1.96 9.25
CA ALA A 43 -23.68 2.35 8.30
C ALA A 43 -22.30 2.31 8.98
N LYS A 44 -21.30 1.82 8.25
CA LYS A 44 -19.90 2.08 8.57
C LYS A 44 -19.51 3.48 8.05
N ASN A 45 -18.42 4.03 8.57
CA ASN A 45 -17.89 5.31 8.10
C ASN A 45 -17.65 5.30 6.59
N CYS A 46 -17.86 6.46 5.95
CA CYS A 46 -17.58 6.63 4.53
C CYS A 46 -16.07 6.46 4.27
N THR A 47 -15.72 5.74 3.21
CA THR A 47 -14.33 5.65 2.76
C THR A 47 -13.95 6.89 1.97
N CYS A 48 -12.65 7.16 1.84
CA CYS A 48 -12.14 8.20 0.95
C CYS A 48 -12.47 7.99 -0.54
N GLY A 49 -12.95 6.80 -0.91
CA GLY A 49 -13.52 6.55 -2.25
C GLY A 49 -14.97 7.03 -2.42
N GLY A 50 -15.61 7.61 -1.39
CA GLY A 50 -17.00 8.09 -1.44
C GLY A 50 -18.05 6.98 -1.34
N TYR A 51 -17.69 5.86 -0.72
CA TYR A 51 -18.62 4.74 -0.51
C TYR A 51 -18.56 4.19 0.91
N MET A 52 -19.71 3.72 1.37
CA MET A 52 -19.88 2.97 2.62
C MET A 52 -20.46 1.59 2.32
N LYS A 53 -20.12 0.60 3.15
CA LYS A 53 -20.65 -0.76 3.06
C LYS A 53 -21.73 -0.96 4.13
N ARG A 54 -22.91 -1.45 3.73
CA ARG A 54 -24.02 -1.84 4.60
C ARG A 54 -24.45 -3.26 4.26
N ARG A 55 -24.70 -4.10 5.26
CA ARG A 55 -25.27 -5.44 5.01
C ARG A 55 -26.79 -5.31 4.94
N SER A 56 -27.43 -6.07 4.06
CA SER A 56 -28.87 -6.26 4.06
C SER A 56 -29.21 -7.51 4.88
N ILE A 57 -30.16 -7.39 5.81
CA ILE A 57 -30.68 -8.47 6.63
C ILE A 57 -32.17 -8.59 6.30
N CYS A 58 -32.63 -9.79 5.96
CA CYS A 58 -34.05 -10.04 5.76
C CYS A 58 -34.74 -10.19 7.13
N MET A 59 -35.83 -9.46 7.32
CA MET A 59 -36.57 -9.40 8.58
C MET A 59 -38.06 -9.68 8.35
N ASP A 60 -38.67 -10.53 9.19
CA ASP A 60 -40.12 -10.62 9.36
C ASP A 60 -40.56 -9.42 10.21
N THR A 61 -41.34 -8.51 9.62
CA THR A 61 -41.76 -7.26 10.28
C THR A 61 -42.80 -7.46 11.35
N LEU A 62 -43.55 -8.58 11.34
CA LEU A 62 -44.55 -8.88 12.37
C LEU A 62 -43.89 -9.49 13.61
N ARG A 63 -42.92 -10.38 13.41
CA ARG A 63 -42.22 -11.07 14.51
C ARG A 63 -40.96 -10.37 14.97
N ASN A 64 -40.51 -9.35 14.24
CA ASN A 64 -39.24 -8.67 14.45
C ASN A 64 -38.05 -9.64 14.54
N MET A 65 -38.07 -10.69 13.72
CA MET A 65 -37.06 -11.74 13.69
C MET A 65 -36.41 -11.82 12.31
N ARG A 66 -35.20 -12.39 12.24
CA ARG A 66 -34.55 -12.68 10.95
C ARG A 66 -35.35 -13.72 10.19
N SER A 67 -35.48 -13.50 8.88
CA SER A 67 -36.15 -14.40 7.94
C SER A 67 -35.23 -14.67 6.75
N ASN A 68 -35.53 -15.72 5.98
CA ASN A 68 -34.90 -16.02 4.68
C ASN A 68 -35.90 -15.86 3.52
N SER A 69 -37.08 -15.29 3.79
CA SER A 69 -38.22 -15.27 2.86
C SER A 69 -38.32 -14.00 2.03
N CYS A 70 -37.37 -13.06 2.16
CA CYS A 70 -37.35 -11.82 1.37
C CYS A 70 -36.93 -12.09 -0.09
N PRO A 71 -37.58 -11.47 -1.08
CA PRO A 71 -37.20 -11.59 -2.49
C PRO A 71 -35.76 -11.12 -2.75
N HIS A 72 -34.97 -11.91 -3.49
CA HIS A 72 -33.59 -11.55 -3.82
C HIS A 72 -33.50 -10.34 -4.76
N SER A 73 -34.50 -10.11 -5.62
CA SER A 73 -34.60 -8.94 -6.50
C SER A 73 -34.57 -7.62 -5.74
N ASP A 74 -35.15 -7.61 -4.54
CA ASP A 74 -35.35 -6.42 -3.74
C ASP A 74 -34.20 -6.18 -2.77
N ARG A 75 -33.16 -7.04 -2.82
CA ARG A 75 -32.02 -6.97 -1.92
C ARG A 75 -31.23 -5.68 -2.19
N PRO A 76 -31.15 -4.76 -1.22
CA PRO A 76 -30.39 -3.54 -1.40
C PRO A 76 -28.90 -3.83 -1.66
N PRO A 77 -28.23 -3.02 -2.51
CA PRO A 77 -26.82 -3.21 -2.80
C PRO A 77 -25.99 -3.01 -1.53
N ILE A 78 -24.90 -3.76 -1.38
CA ILE A 78 -24.03 -3.66 -0.19
C ILE A 78 -23.23 -2.35 -0.19
N LYS A 79 -22.94 -1.78 -1.36
CA LYS A 79 -22.11 -0.58 -1.56
C LYS A 79 -23.02 0.63 -1.85
N HIS A 80 -22.98 1.63 -0.98
CA HIS A 80 -23.76 2.87 -1.12
C HIS A 80 -22.82 4.08 -1.23
N ARG A 81 -23.20 5.08 -2.01
CA ARG A 81 -22.48 6.37 -2.09
C ARG A 81 -22.67 7.17 -0.79
N CYS A 82 -21.65 7.93 -0.42
CA CYS A 82 -21.64 8.84 0.72
C CYS A 82 -20.64 9.98 0.48
N GLN A 83 -20.74 11.03 1.28
CA GLN A 83 -19.74 12.10 1.28
C GLN A 83 -18.45 11.58 1.95
N PRO A 84 -17.29 11.61 1.25
CA PRO A 84 -16.01 11.24 1.84
C PRO A 84 -15.67 12.11 3.06
N PRO A 85 -14.88 11.58 4.02
CA PRO A 85 -14.29 12.39 5.07
C PRO A 85 -13.47 13.57 4.51
N PRO A 86 -13.34 14.69 5.25
CA PRO A 86 -12.61 15.87 4.79
C PRO A 86 -11.09 15.64 4.69
N ASN A 87 -10.55 14.67 5.41
CA ASN A 87 -9.12 14.40 5.51
C ASN A 87 -8.63 13.27 4.59
N CYS A 88 -9.11 13.18 3.36
CA CYS A 88 -8.74 12.12 2.42
C CYS A 88 -7.54 12.44 1.49
N SER A 89 -7.17 13.71 1.38
CA SER A 89 -6.07 14.23 0.57
C SER A 89 -5.74 15.65 1.01
N CYS A 90 -4.63 16.21 0.55
CA CYS A 90 -4.33 17.63 0.77
C CYS A 90 -5.41 18.52 0.14
N ARG A 91 -5.94 18.12 -1.03
CA ARG A 91 -7.01 18.84 -1.72
C ARG A 91 -8.32 18.86 -0.94
N SER A 92 -8.71 17.74 -0.33
CA SER A 92 -9.94 17.69 0.47
C SER A 92 -9.80 18.52 1.74
N ILE A 93 -8.64 18.48 2.40
CA ILE A 93 -8.35 19.31 3.58
C ILE A 93 -8.43 20.79 3.19
N GLN A 94 -7.74 21.19 2.12
CA GLN A 94 -7.78 22.54 1.58
C GLN A 94 -9.21 23.05 1.33
N HIS A 95 -10.07 22.21 0.76
CA HIS A 95 -11.45 22.55 0.43
C HIS A 95 -12.33 22.66 1.69
N HIS A 96 -12.22 21.71 2.62
CA HIS A 96 -13.09 21.64 3.78
C HIS A 96 -12.69 22.57 4.94
N THR A 97 -11.40 22.83 5.12
CA THR A 97 -10.89 23.68 6.22
C THR A 97 -10.56 25.09 5.76
N GLY A 98 -10.47 25.35 4.46
CA GLY A 98 -10.04 26.64 3.91
C GLY A 98 -8.55 26.92 4.05
N THR A 99 -7.75 25.99 4.61
CA THR A 99 -6.31 26.21 4.78
C THR A 99 -5.59 26.40 3.45
N ARG A 100 -4.56 27.26 3.45
CA ARG A 100 -3.71 27.57 2.28
C ARG A 100 -2.22 27.46 2.57
N SER A 101 -1.84 27.11 3.80
CA SER A 101 -0.45 26.95 4.20
C SER A 101 0.06 25.55 3.90
N ASP A 102 1.31 25.45 3.47
CA ASP A 102 2.00 24.17 3.38
C ASP A 102 2.37 23.66 4.78
N GLY A 103 2.39 22.35 4.99
CA GLY A 103 2.64 21.78 6.31
C GLY A 103 2.27 20.31 6.44
N GLU A 104 2.47 19.75 7.63
CA GLU A 104 2.02 18.40 7.98
C GLU A 104 0.53 18.40 8.34
N TYR A 105 -0.21 17.49 7.73
CA TYR A 105 -1.64 17.30 7.98
C TYR A 105 -1.93 15.83 8.24
N MET A 106 -2.88 15.56 9.16
CA MET A 106 -3.39 14.21 9.39
C MET A 106 -4.34 13.80 8.27
N VAL A 107 -3.95 12.80 7.49
CA VAL A 107 -4.72 12.29 6.35
C VAL A 107 -5.12 10.84 6.61
N ASN A 108 -6.38 10.51 6.30
CA ASN A 108 -6.89 9.15 6.35
C ASN A 108 -6.47 8.37 5.11
N VAL A 109 -5.56 7.43 5.30
CA VAL A 109 -5.05 6.52 4.27
C VAL A 109 -5.50 5.11 4.62
N ARG A 110 -6.39 4.54 3.79
CA ARG A 110 -6.97 3.19 3.98
C ARG A 110 -7.54 2.94 5.40
N GLY A 111 -8.13 3.97 6.01
CA GLY A 111 -8.76 3.87 7.34
C GLY A 111 -7.83 4.22 8.50
N ARG A 112 -6.59 4.65 8.24
CA ARG A 112 -5.61 5.02 9.25
C ARG A 112 -5.18 6.47 9.10
N GLU A 113 -5.03 7.17 10.21
CA GLU A 113 -4.59 8.56 10.20
C GLU A 113 -3.06 8.61 10.23
N VAL A 114 -2.47 9.24 9.21
CA VAL A 114 -1.03 9.39 9.04
C VAL A 114 -0.68 10.83 8.72
N SER A 115 0.51 11.27 9.16
CA SER A 115 1.05 12.59 8.85
C SER A 115 1.53 12.63 7.39
N ILE A 116 0.93 13.50 6.60
CA ILE A 116 1.32 13.77 5.20
C ILE A 116 1.65 15.25 5.07
N TYR A 117 2.80 15.55 4.46
CA TYR A 117 3.16 16.91 4.15
C TYR A 117 2.41 17.36 2.89
N CYS A 118 1.58 18.38 3.03
CA CYS A 118 0.87 19.02 1.95
C CYS A 118 1.67 20.23 1.44
N HIS A 119 2.02 20.18 0.15
CA HIS A 119 2.76 21.22 -0.54
C HIS A 119 1.88 21.91 -1.58
N ARG A 120 2.12 23.19 -1.85
CA ARG A 120 1.31 24.03 -2.77
C ARG A 120 -0.16 24.13 -2.36
N MET A 121 -0.42 24.21 -1.06
CA MET A 121 -1.74 24.40 -0.47
C MET A 121 -2.35 25.77 -0.80
N ASN A 122 -1.59 26.71 -1.34
CA ASN A 122 -2.10 27.95 -1.90
C ASN A 122 -2.62 27.82 -3.34
N THR A 123 -2.41 26.68 -4.02
CA THR A 123 -2.80 26.45 -5.42
C THR A 123 -4.04 25.57 -5.56
N THR A 124 -4.59 25.42 -6.76
CA THR A 124 -5.69 24.48 -7.02
C THR A 124 -5.27 23.01 -7.03
N THR A 125 -3.96 22.72 -7.01
CA THR A 125 -3.40 21.38 -7.12
C THR A 125 -2.34 21.14 -6.03
N PRO A 126 -2.74 21.02 -4.76
CA PRO A 126 -1.81 20.64 -3.70
C PRO A 126 -1.27 19.22 -3.96
N ARG A 127 -0.10 18.93 -3.40
CA ARG A 127 0.62 17.67 -3.59
C ARG A 127 0.99 17.05 -2.25
N GLU A 128 0.86 15.74 -2.20
CA GLU A 128 1.13 14.90 -1.05
C GLU A 128 2.58 14.41 -1.04
N TYR A 129 3.28 14.65 0.06
CA TYR A 129 4.64 14.17 0.31
C TYR A 129 4.69 13.42 1.64
N LEU A 130 5.45 12.32 1.65
CA LEU A 130 5.80 11.61 2.87
C LEU A 130 7.10 12.18 3.43
N THR A 131 7.06 12.72 4.63
CA THR A 131 8.25 13.21 5.33
C THR A 131 9.03 12.04 5.91
N LEU A 132 10.30 11.93 5.50
CA LEU A 132 11.19 10.86 5.91
C LEU A 132 11.82 11.22 7.26
N LYS A 133 11.33 10.62 8.35
CA LYS A 133 11.68 11.02 9.73
C LYS A 133 13.17 10.84 10.04
N MET A 134 13.79 9.83 9.46
CA MET A 134 15.23 9.57 9.60
C MET A 134 16.11 10.52 8.76
N GLY A 135 15.49 11.43 8.01
CA GLY A 135 16.17 12.50 7.28
C GLY A 135 16.92 12.03 6.05
N SER A 136 17.63 12.98 5.45
CA SER A 136 18.29 12.84 4.14
C SER A 136 19.64 12.11 4.20
N THR A 137 20.17 11.84 5.39
CA THR A 137 21.37 11.01 5.60
C THR A 137 21.05 9.52 5.50
N GLU A 138 19.82 9.13 5.85
CA GLU A 138 19.32 7.74 5.81
C GLU A 138 18.51 7.45 4.53
N ASN A 139 18.26 8.47 3.72
CA ASN A 139 17.43 8.39 2.52
C ASN A 139 18.12 9.06 1.34
N TYR A 140 18.78 8.27 0.49
CA TYR A 140 19.55 8.79 -0.63
C TYR A 140 19.68 7.76 -1.76
N SER A 141 19.97 8.29 -2.95
CA SER A 141 20.24 7.53 -4.17
C SER A 141 21.50 8.08 -4.82
N MET A 142 22.40 7.19 -5.21
CA MET A 142 23.71 7.53 -5.75
C MET A 142 23.99 6.74 -7.02
N TYR A 143 24.37 7.47 -8.06
CA TYR A 143 25.03 6.93 -9.24
C TYR A 143 26.51 7.31 -9.19
N TYR A 144 27.40 6.32 -9.15
CA TYR A 144 28.82 6.53 -8.90
C TYR A 144 29.53 7.19 -10.09
N GLU A 145 30.43 8.14 -9.81
CA GLU A 145 31.06 9.03 -10.81
C GLU A 145 32.32 8.47 -11.48
N LYS A 146 32.95 7.45 -10.88
CA LYS A 146 34.25 6.94 -11.38
C LYS A 146 34.09 5.62 -12.11
N ARG A 147 35.06 5.36 -12.99
CA ARG A 147 35.29 4.08 -13.65
C ARG A 147 36.61 3.47 -13.23
N SER A 148 36.71 2.14 -13.33
CA SER A 148 37.99 1.46 -13.29
C SER A 148 38.77 1.70 -14.59
N LYS A 149 40.08 1.99 -14.48
CA LYS A 149 40.99 2.10 -15.63
C LYS A 149 41.08 0.76 -16.38
N ASP A 150 41.15 -0.34 -15.64
CA ASP A 150 40.97 -1.69 -16.18
C ASP A 150 39.55 -2.15 -15.93
N ARG A 151 38.77 -2.27 -17.02
CA ARG A 151 37.36 -2.64 -16.96
C ARG A 151 37.13 -4.03 -16.32
N SER A 152 38.11 -4.92 -16.39
CA SER A 152 38.03 -6.28 -15.84
C SER A 152 38.34 -6.35 -14.35
N GLN A 153 38.76 -5.24 -13.74
CA GLN A 153 39.17 -5.18 -12.34
C GLN A 153 38.19 -4.38 -11.48
N CYS A 154 38.21 -4.69 -10.19
CA CYS A 154 37.45 -4.00 -9.15
C CYS A 154 38.39 -3.35 -8.13
N PRO A 155 39.21 -2.36 -8.53
CA PRO A 155 40.16 -1.76 -7.61
C PRO A 155 39.43 -0.97 -6.52
N ASP A 156 40.03 -0.91 -5.33
CA ASP A 156 39.61 0.00 -4.26
C ASP A 156 40.44 1.28 -4.21
N SER A 157 41.65 1.25 -4.78
CA SER A 157 42.53 2.42 -4.84
C SER A 157 42.11 3.39 -5.95
N ILE A 158 42.05 4.68 -5.58
CA ILE A 158 41.67 5.80 -6.45
C ILE A 158 42.63 5.92 -7.64
N HIS A 159 43.89 5.49 -7.50
CA HIS A 159 44.89 5.55 -8.58
C HIS A 159 44.52 4.69 -9.80
N HIS A 160 43.73 3.64 -9.61
CA HIS A 160 43.23 2.76 -10.67
C HIS A 160 41.84 3.17 -11.17
N MET A 161 41.37 4.36 -10.78
CA MET A 161 40.08 4.90 -11.18
C MET A 161 40.27 6.20 -11.96
N PHE A 162 39.27 6.59 -12.74
CA PHE A 162 39.19 7.90 -13.38
C PHE A 162 37.73 8.38 -13.40
N THR A 163 37.55 9.69 -13.38
CA THR A 163 36.22 10.31 -13.52
C THR A 163 35.84 10.34 -14.99
N ASP A 164 34.61 9.97 -15.31
CA ASP A 164 34.06 10.04 -16.66
C ASP A 164 32.86 10.99 -16.67
N GLU A 165 33.08 12.20 -17.19
CA GLU A 165 32.09 13.28 -17.23
C GLU A 165 30.89 12.96 -18.13
N THR A 166 30.96 11.92 -18.96
CA THR A 166 29.82 11.49 -19.79
C THR A 166 28.75 10.73 -19.00
N ILE A 167 29.08 10.30 -17.78
CA ILE A 167 28.15 9.58 -16.91
C ILE A 167 27.25 10.59 -16.20
N PRO A 168 25.91 10.39 -16.19
CA PRO A 168 24.99 11.21 -15.40
C PRO A 168 25.05 10.85 -13.90
N SER A 169 26.25 10.95 -13.30
CA SER A 169 26.51 10.59 -11.91
C SER A 169 26.06 11.67 -10.93
N GLY A 170 25.73 11.28 -9.71
CA GLY A 170 25.37 12.21 -8.66
C GLY A 170 24.79 11.52 -7.44
N VAL A 171 24.56 12.32 -6.41
CA VAL A 171 23.94 11.89 -5.15
C VAL A 171 22.73 12.77 -4.87
N THR A 172 21.55 12.17 -4.81
CA THR A 172 20.32 12.86 -4.39
C THR A 172 19.91 12.36 -3.01
N ARG A 173 19.80 13.28 -2.06
CA ARG A 173 19.36 13.01 -0.68
C ARG A 173 17.95 13.55 -0.47
N TYR A 174 17.08 12.78 0.16
CA TYR A 174 15.65 13.05 0.25
C TYR A 174 15.22 13.39 1.67
N SER A 175 14.58 14.53 1.87
CA SER A 175 13.90 14.84 3.15
C SER A 175 12.41 14.47 3.12
N LYS A 176 11.80 14.51 1.93
CA LYS A 176 10.45 14.03 1.66
C LYS A 176 10.39 13.36 0.29
N VAL A 177 9.46 12.43 0.11
CA VAL A 177 9.20 11.78 -1.18
C VAL A 177 7.74 11.95 -1.55
N ARG A 178 7.45 12.18 -2.83
CA ARG A 178 6.08 12.37 -3.28
C ARG A 178 5.31 11.04 -3.26
N LEU A 179 4.09 11.03 -2.74
CA LEU A 179 3.32 9.81 -2.52
C LEU A 179 1.94 9.91 -3.16
N ASN A 180 1.58 8.94 -4.00
CA ASN A 180 0.21 8.78 -4.44
C ASN A 180 -0.60 8.05 -3.35
N LEU A 181 -1.50 8.74 -2.66
CA LEU A 181 -2.28 8.16 -1.56
C LEU A 181 -3.28 7.08 -2.00
N HIS A 182 -3.65 7.04 -3.29
CA HIS A 182 -4.56 6.02 -3.81
C HIS A 182 -3.83 4.69 -4.05
N THR A 183 -2.70 4.74 -4.75
CA THR A 183 -1.92 3.54 -5.11
C THR A 183 -0.91 3.13 -4.04
N LEU A 184 -0.55 4.06 -3.15
CA LEU A 184 0.58 3.99 -2.21
C LEU A 184 1.91 3.74 -2.93
N GLN A 185 2.10 4.39 -4.08
CA GLN A 185 3.35 4.38 -4.81
C GLN A 185 4.07 5.71 -4.64
N VAL A 186 5.37 5.63 -4.37
CA VAL A 186 6.26 6.78 -4.38
C VAL A 186 6.50 7.20 -5.84
N ILE A 187 6.36 8.49 -6.12
CA ILE A 187 6.80 9.11 -7.36
C ILE A 187 8.28 9.43 -7.17
N ASN A 188 9.14 8.56 -7.70
CA ASN A 188 10.57 8.51 -7.40
C ASN A 188 11.39 9.59 -8.12
N ASP A 189 10.84 10.24 -9.14
CA ASP A 189 11.45 11.30 -9.96
C ASP A 189 10.96 12.71 -9.59
N ASP A 190 10.34 12.89 -8.41
CA ASP A 190 9.99 14.21 -7.88
C ASP A 190 11.06 14.70 -6.88
N PHE A 191 11.79 15.74 -7.28
CA PHE A 191 12.97 16.23 -6.57
C PHE A 191 12.71 17.45 -5.66
N ALA A 192 11.45 17.82 -5.42
CA ALA A 192 11.08 19.08 -4.75
C ALA A 192 11.68 19.24 -3.33
N PHE A 193 11.91 18.15 -2.61
CA PHE A 193 12.44 18.14 -1.24
C PHE A 193 13.77 17.40 -1.13
N THR A 194 14.63 17.59 -2.14
CA THR A 194 15.92 16.92 -2.24
C THR A 194 17.09 17.89 -2.19
N HIS A 195 18.23 17.39 -1.74
CA HIS A 195 19.54 18.03 -1.90
C HIS A 195 20.40 17.15 -2.80
N THR A 196 20.79 17.68 -3.96
CA THR A 196 21.52 16.93 -4.99
C THR A 196 22.92 17.50 -5.21
N SER A 197 23.90 16.61 -5.38
CA SER A 197 25.24 16.93 -5.87
C SER A 197 25.47 16.16 -7.17
N GLY A 198 25.72 16.85 -8.28
CA GLY A 198 25.76 16.26 -9.63
C GLY A 198 24.36 16.08 -10.23
N HIS A 199 24.14 15.00 -10.99
CA HIS A 199 22.85 14.69 -11.59
C HIS A 199 21.86 14.10 -10.58
N THR A 200 20.57 14.43 -10.76
CA THR A 200 19.47 13.92 -9.94
C THR A 200 19.28 12.43 -10.12
N GLN A 201 19.22 11.69 -9.00
CA GLN A 201 19.03 10.24 -8.97
C GLN A 201 17.66 9.89 -8.36
N PRO A 202 16.79 9.16 -9.08
CA PRO A 202 15.46 8.79 -8.58
C PRO A 202 15.51 8.05 -7.24
N PHE A 203 14.50 8.23 -6.39
CA PHE A 203 14.44 7.59 -5.07
C PHE A 203 14.46 6.06 -5.17
N ALA A 204 15.12 5.41 -4.21
CA ALA A 204 15.29 3.95 -4.16
C ALA A 204 15.98 3.34 -5.40
N SER A 205 16.79 4.14 -6.10
CA SER A 205 17.61 3.71 -7.24
C SER A 205 19.10 3.98 -7.01
N ALA A 206 19.95 3.23 -7.72
CA ALA A 206 21.40 3.43 -7.73
C ALA A 206 22.00 2.90 -9.04
N GLY A 207 23.25 3.23 -9.32
CA GLY A 207 23.96 2.68 -10.47
C GLY A 207 25.42 3.10 -10.55
N ASP A 208 26.15 2.53 -11.50
CA ASP A 208 27.50 2.94 -11.84
C ASP A 208 27.92 2.42 -13.23
N CYS A 209 29.02 2.98 -13.72
CA CYS A 209 29.73 2.51 -14.90
C CYS A 209 31.12 1.91 -14.57
N PHE A 210 31.26 1.32 -13.39
CA PHE A 210 32.56 1.08 -12.78
C PHE A 210 33.39 -0.01 -13.46
N SER A 211 32.85 -1.22 -13.61
CA SER A 211 33.58 -2.38 -14.18
C SER A 211 32.65 -3.39 -14.86
N ILE A 212 33.19 -4.25 -15.73
CA ILE A 212 32.42 -5.31 -16.40
C ILE A 212 32.22 -6.57 -15.56
N THR A 213 32.79 -6.64 -14.36
CA THR A 213 32.80 -7.88 -13.59
C THR A 213 31.43 -8.27 -13.03
N GLY A 214 30.54 -7.30 -12.82
CA GLY A 214 29.26 -7.50 -12.14
C GLY A 214 29.40 -7.93 -10.67
N ARG A 215 30.57 -7.77 -10.05
CA ARG A 215 30.84 -8.21 -8.66
C ARG A 215 31.08 -7.08 -7.68
N CYS A 216 31.33 -5.86 -8.17
CA CYS A 216 31.69 -4.72 -7.33
C CYS A 216 30.89 -3.46 -7.67
N PRO A 217 29.55 -3.49 -7.59
CA PRO A 217 28.75 -2.29 -7.76
C PRO A 217 29.18 -1.23 -6.73
N LYS A 218 29.39 0.00 -7.20
CA LYS A 218 29.79 1.18 -6.43
C LYS A 218 28.64 2.17 -6.19
N GLY A 219 27.59 2.16 -7.02
CA GLY A 219 26.37 2.92 -6.74
C GLY A 219 25.71 2.44 -5.44
N VAL A 220 24.99 3.32 -4.74
CA VAL A 220 24.35 3.00 -3.44
C VAL A 220 22.99 3.67 -3.33
N PHE A 221 22.01 2.98 -2.74
CA PHE A 221 20.81 3.62 -2.23
C PHE A 221 20.51 3.18 -0.79
N SER A 222 19.83 4.06 -0.07
CA SER A 222 19.28 3.80 1.26
C SER A 222 17.85 4.33 1.30
N VAL A 223 16.94 3.50 1.80
CA VAL A 223 15.55 3.88 2.09
C VAL A 223 15.27 3.53 3.54
N ASN A 224 14.78 4.50 4.30
CA ASN A 224 14.41 4.32 5.70
C ASN A 224 13.09 5.06 6.00
N LEU A 225 12.03 4.27 6.20
CA LEU A 225 10.66 4.73 6.46
C LEU A 225 10.27 4.64 7.94
N GLU A 226 11.22 4.42 8.85
CA GLU A 226 10.93 4.37 10.29
C GLU A 226 10.25 5.67 10.76
N GLY A 227 9.25 5.52 11.63
CA GLY A 227 8.48 6.64 12.19
C GLY A 227 7.51 7.34 11.21
N THR A 228 7.41 6.88 9.96
CA THR A 228 6.54 7.55 8.95
C THR A 228 5.08 7.08 8.97
N GLY A 229 4.78 5.98 9.65
CA GLY A 229 3.47 5.30 9.55
C GLY A 229 3.31 4.43 8.30
N PHE A 230 4.37 4.29 7.50
CA PHE A 230 4.43 3.42 6.33
C PHE A 230 5.59 2.44 6.45
N ARG A 231 5.46 1.32 5.74
CA ARG A 231 6.55 0.38 5.46
C ARG A 231 6.64 0.12 3.97
N ILE A 232 7.80 -0.35 3.53
CA ILE A 232 7.97 -0.86 2.18
C ILE A 232 7.11 -2.11 2.07
N ARG A 233 6.38 -2.25 0.96
CA ARG A 233 5.54 -3.43 0.74
C ARG A 233 6.44 -4.67 0.70
N PRO A 234 6.15 -5.75 1.46
CA PRO A 234 7.01 -6.94 1.53
C PRO A 234 7.28 -7.62 0.18
N THR A 235 6.37 -7.47 -0.78
CA THR A 235 6.49 -8.03 -2.14
C THR A 235 7.29 -7.14 -3.09
N THR A 236 7.91 -6.06 -2.58
CA THR A 236 8.77 -5.18 -3.38
C THR A 236 10.07 -5.89 -3.72
N GLN A 237 10.47 -5.81 -4.98
CA GLN A 237 11.74 -6.32 -5.47
C GLN A 237 12.48 -5.21 -6.22
N TRP A 238 13.80 -5.38 -6.35
CA TRP A 238 14.64 -4.51 -7.17
C TRP A 238 15.11 -5.28 -8.39
N GLU A 239 15.02 -4.63 -9.55
CA GLU A 239 15.51 -5.13 -10.82
C GLU A 239 16.76 -4.36 -11.22
N THR A 240 17.65 -5.01 -11.95
CA THR A 240 18.82 -4.37 -12.55
C THR A 240 18.61 -4.18 -14.04
N LYS A 241 19.19 -3.12 -14.60
CA LYS A 241 19.21 -2.83 -16.03
C LYS A 241 20.61 -2.35 -16.42
N GLY A 242 21.04 -2.76 -17.61
CA GLY A 242 22.37 -2.45 -18.13
C GLY A 242 23.26 -3.69 -18.14
N GLN A 243 24.49 -3.53 -18.64
CA GLN A 243 25.41 -4.65 -18.82
C GLN A 243 26.07 -5.02 -17.50
N ASN A 244 26.11 -6.33 -17.20
CA ASN A 244 26.75 -6.89 -16.00
C ASN A 244 26.34 -6.17 -14.71
N SER A 245 25.05 -5.80 -14.63
CA SER A 245 24.50 -5.04 -13.52
C SER A 245 24.13 -5.97 -12.38
N ALA A 246 24.66 -5.70 -11.21
CA ALA A 246 24.41 -6.47 -9.99
C ALA A 246 23.87 -5.58 -8.88
N ILE A 247 23.13 -6.20 -7.97
CA ILE A 247 22.66 -5.59 -6.73
C ILE A 247 23.15 -6.43 -5.55
N ILE A 248 23.73 -5.78 -4.56
CA ILE A 248 24.24 -6.39 -3.32
C ILE A 248 23.60 -5.65 -2.15
N PHE A 249 22.73 -6.34 -1.42
CA PHE A 249 22.08 -5.77 -0.24
C PHE A 249 23.04 -5.79 0.94
N HIS A 250 23.32 -4.59 1.49
CA HIS A 250 23.99 -4.44 2.80
C HIS A 250 23.01 -4.61 3.94
N GLN A 251 21.77 -4.18 3.71
CA GLN A 251 20.65 -4.41 4.59
C GLN A 251 19.47 -4.89 3.75
N ASN A 252 19.11 -6.16 3.94
CA ASN A 252 17.98 -6.78 3.27
C ASN A 252 16.66 -6.16 3.70
N LEU A 253 15.66 -6.24 2.82
CA LEU A 253 14.30 -5.88 3.14
C LEU A 253 13.64 -7.00 3.95
N GLU A 254 13.72 -6.90 5.28
CA GLU A 254 13.20 -7.89 6.23
C GLU A 254 12.17 -7.26 7.19
N PRO A 255 11.28 -8.04 7.83
CA PRO A 255 10.37 -7.52 8.85
C PRO A 255 11.12 -6.67 9.88
N PRO A 256 10.63 -5.46 10.23
CA PRO A 256 9.31 -4.89 9.95
C PRO A 256 9.15 -4.16 8.59
N TYR A 257 10.11 -4.27 7.68
CA TYR A 257 10.12 -3.72 6.31
C TYR A 257 10.23 -2.19 6.22
N PHE A 258 10.91 -1.56 7.17
CA PHE A 258 11.12 -0.10 7.14
C PHE A 258 12.35 0.34 6.38
N LYS A 259 13.38 -0.51 6.31
CA LYS A 259 14.71 -0.12 5.86
C LYS A 259 15.30 -1.11 4.87
N VAL A 260 15.99 -0.59 3.87
CA VAL A 260 16.78 -1.36 2.90
C VAL A 260 17.95 -0.51 2.43
N ILE A 261 19.12 -1.14 2.32
CA ILE A 261 20.34 -0.51 1.80
C ILE A 261 20.98 -1.50 0.83
N ALA A 262 21.29 -1.02 -0.38
CA ALA A 262 21.97 -1.85 -1.36
C ALA A 262 22.99 -1.06 -2.16
N ARG A 263 24.07 -1.75 -2.53
CA ARG A 263 24.97 -1.37 -3.61
C ARG A 263 24.46 -1.90 -4.92
N CYS A 264 24.60 -1.10 -5.97
CA CYS A 264 24.06 -1.47 -7.27
C CYS A 264 24.73 -0.73 -8.43
N GLY A 265 24.94 -1.45 -9.53
CA GLY A 265 25.60 -0.97 -10.74
C GLY A 265 26.44 -2.06 -11.42
N GLY A 266 27.39 -1.69 -12.28
CA GLY A 266 28.12 -2.60 -13.16
C GLY A 266 28.79 -1.86 -14.32
N TYR A 267 28.54 -2.31 -15.56
CA TYR A 267 29.05 -1.60 -16.74
C TYR A 267 27.96 -0.72 -17.36
N CYS A 268 27.79 0.44 -16.74
CA CYS A 268 26.70 1.39 -16.97
C CYS A 268 25.35 0.79 -16.64
N GLY A 269 25.35 0.17 -15.46
CA GLY A 269 24.22 -0.50 -14.85
C GLY A 269 23.52 0.36 -13.83
N ASN A 270 22.22 0.14 -13.66
CA ASN A 270 21.44 0.68 -12.57
C ASN A 270 20.43 -0.33 -12.04
N CYS A 271 19.78 0.02 -10.94
CA CYS A 271 18.66 -0.73 -10.39
C CYS A 271 17.59 0.20 -9.87
N PHE A 272 16.37 -0.34 -9.83
CA PHE A 272 15.16 0.36 -9.46
C PHE A 272 14.14 -0.64 -8.93
N SER A 273 13.07 -0.16 -8.29
CA SER A 273 12.00 -1.02 -7.82
C SER A 273 11.17 -1.58 -9.00
N SER A 274 10.91 -2.90 -9.02
CA SER A 274 10.36 -3.62 -10.18
C SER A 274 9.04 -3.09 -10.73
N LYS A 275 8.10 -2.68 -9.86
CA LYS A 275 6.75 -2.27 -10.30
C LYS A 275 6.75 -0.84 -10.84
N ASN A 276 6.82 -0.71 -12.16
CA ASN A 276 6.85 0.57 -12.89
C ASN A 276 7.97 1.52 -12.44
N GLN A 277 9.10 0.99 -11.95
CA GLN A 277 10.18 1.79 -11.38
C GLN A 277 9.76 2.59 -10.13
N THR A 278 8.65 2.23 -9.47
CA THR A 278 8.11 2.93 -8.30
C THR A 278 8.16 2.07 -7.04
N LEU A 279 8.48 2.70 -5.90
CA LEU A 279 8.46 2.03 -4.61
C LEU A 279 7.02 1.94 -4.07
N SER A 280 6.54 0.73 -3.84
CA SER A 280 5.20 0.49 -3.27
C SER A 280 5.25 0.41 -1.74
N LEU A 281 4.33 1.11 -1.09
CA LEU A 281 4.22 1.17 0.37
C LEU A 281 2.94 0.48 0.86
N ASP A 282 2.97 0.10 2.13
CA ASP A 282 1.79 -0.26 2.92
C ASP A 282 1.70 0.67 4.14
N VAL A 283 0.48 1.10 4.47
CA VAL A 283 0.22 1.87 5.70
C VAL A 283 0.16 0.91 6.89
N LEU A 284 0.85 1.26 7.98
CA LEU A 284 1.01 0.43 9.17
C LEU A 284 -0.25 0.29 9.98
#